data_AF-A0A1G8AKR1-F1
#
_entry.id   AF-A0A1G8AKR1-F1
#
_cell.length_a   1.000
_cell.length_b   1.000
_cell.length_c   1.000
_cell.angle_alpha   90.00
_cell.angle_beta   90.00
_cell.angle_gamma   90.00
#
_symmetry.space_group_name_H-M   'P 1'
#
loop_
_entity.id
_entity.type
_entity.pdbx_description
1 polymer ?
#
loop_
_entity_poly.entity_id
_entity_poly.type
_entity_poly.pdbx_seq_one_letter_code
_entity_poly.pdbx_strand_id
1 'polypeptide(L)'
;MSDRERADAVLEHVAVLAFLYYPGIELHDPSYSLAEDIEWCLVRLGDVSDVERERMGGLFARAITDPTATRAELFTALAELDGVLTADGHE
;
A
#
# COMPACT_ATOMS: atom_id res chain seq x y z
N MET A 1 -8.50 -2.27 -15.66
CA MET A 1 -7.98 -1.30 -14.69
C MET A 1 -6.60 -0.89 -15.15
N SER A 2 -6.34 0.40 -15.28
CA SER A 2 -4.99 0.92 -15.49
C SER A 2 -4.13 0.72 -14.23
N ASP A 3 -2.82 0.87 -14.37
CA ASP A 3 -1.89 0.77 -13.24
C ASP A 3 -2.17 1.89 -12.21
N ARG A 4 -2.53 3.08 -12.69
CA ARG A 4 -3.06 4.18 -11.87
C ARG A 4 -4.27 3.78 -11.04
N GLU A 5 -5.28 3.17 -11.66
CA GLU A 5 -6.49 2.73 -10.96
C GLU A 5 -6.20 1.64 -9.92
N ARG A 6 -5.17 0.80 -10.16
CA ARG A 6 -4.72 -0.19 -9.18
C ARG A 6 -3.99 0.48 -8.01
N ALA A 7 -3.08 1.41 -8.29
CA ALA A 7 -2.34 2.16 -7.28
C ALA A 7 -3.28 2.97 -6.39
N ASP A 8 -4.25 3.68 -6.98
CA ASP A 8 -5.25 4.45 -6.24
C ASP A 8 -6.13 3.53 -5.37
N ALA A 9 -6.60 2.39 -5.91
CA ALA A 9 -7.38 1.42 -5.14
C ALA A 9 -6.60 0.83 -3.96
N VAL A 10 -5.31 0.58 -4.12
CA VAL A 10 -4.44 0.11 -3.04
C VAL A 10 -4.21 1.21 -2.00
N LEU A 11 -3.96 2.44 -2.45
CA LEU A 11 -3.79 3.59 -1.56
C LEU A 11 -5.03 3.82 -0.68
N GLU A 12 -6.23 3.79 -1.28
CA GLU A 12 -7.50 3.88 -0.57
C GLU A 12 -7.66 2.75 0.46
N HIS A 13 -7.34 1.52 0.06
CA HIS A 13 -7.46 0.37 0.95
C HIS A 13 -6.51 0.46 2.15
N VAL A 14 -5.24 0.81 1.91
CA VAL A 14 -4.25 1.02 2.98
C VAL A 14 -4.70 2.12 3.94
N ALA A 15 -5.30 3.21 3.44
CA ALA A 15 -5.81 4.28 4.29
C ALA A 15 -6.95 3.82 5.20
N VAL A 16 -7.86 2.97 4.69
CA VAL A 16 -8.93 2.36 5.50
C VAL A 16 -8.34 1.41 6.55
N LEU A 17 -7.40 0.56 6.16
CA LEU A 17 -6.73 -0.36 7.08
C LEU A 17 -5.98 0.38 8.19
N ALA A 18 -5.26 1.45 7.86
CA ALA A 18 -4.59 2.29 8.84
C ALA A 18 -5.53 2.96 9.84
N PHE A 19 -6.78 3.24 9.43
CA PHE A 19 -7.81 3.78 10.30
C PHE A 19 -8.41 2.71 11.24
N LEU A 20 -8.51 1.47 10.76
CA LEU A 20 -9.08 0.34 11.51
C LEU A 20 -8.07 -0.35 12.42
N TYR A 21 -6.78 -0.31 12.05
CA TYR A 21 -5.71 -0.94 12.78
C TYR A 21 -5.45 -0.27 14.12
N TYR A 22 -5.22 -1.07 15.14
CA TYR A 22 -4.65 -0.64 16.41
C TYR A 22 -3.77 -1.76 16.98
N PRO A 23 -2.69 -1.42 17.71
CA PRO A 23 -1.81 -2.44 18.29
C PRO A 23 -2.56 -3.43 19.18
N GLY A 24 -2.41 -4.73 18.88
CA GLY A 24 -3.05 -5.81 19.63
C GLY A 24 -4.50 -6.11 19.23
N ILE A 25 -4.96 -5.61 18.08
CA ILE A 25 -6.26 -5.94 17.49
C ILE A 25 -6.53 -7.46 17.45
N GLU A 26 -5.50 -8.28 17.25
CA GLU A 26 -5.59 -9.75 17.21
C GLU A 26 -6.04 -10.36 18.54
N LEU A 27 -5.87 -9.66 19.66
CA LEU A 27 -6.36 -10.08 20.97
C LEU A 27 -7.88 -9.92 21.10
N HIS A 28 -8.45 -8.98 20.35
CA HIS A 28 -9.88 -8.67 20.33
C HIS A 28 -10.61 -9.34 19.17
N ASP A 29 -9.92 -9.46 18.04
CA ASP A 29 -10.35 -10.17 16.85
C ASP A 29 -9.26 -11.16 16.42
N PRO A 30 -9.32 -12.42 16.88
CA PRO A 30 -8.35 -13.45 16.51
C PRO A 30 -8.38 -13.82 15.02
N SER A 31 -9.38 -13.36 14.26
CA SER A 31 -9.47 -13.57 12.82
C SER A 31 -8.79 -12.46 12.01
N TYR A 32 -8.43 -11.34 12.65
CA TYR A 32 -7.67 -10.28 12.00
C TYR A 32 -6.26 -10.75 11.63
N SER A 33 -5.83 -10.43 10.41
CA SER A 33 -4.49 -10.76 9.91
C SER A 33 -3.95 -9.62 9.06
N LEU A 34 -3.00 -8.86 9.61
CA LEU A 34 -2.28 -7.84 8.87
C LEU A 34 -1.56 -8.42 7.64
N ALA A 35 -1.12 -9.68 7.71
CA ALA A 35 -0.47 -10.35 6.59
C ALA A 35 -1.43 -10.59 5.41
N GLU A 36 -2.70 -10.92 5.69
CA GLU A 36 -3.72 -11.08 4.65
C GLU A 36 -4.08 -9.74 4.00
N ASP A 37 -4.19 -8.68 4.80
CA ASP A 37 -4.39 -7.31 4.31
C ASP A 37 -3.26 -6.87 3.36
N ILE A 38 -2.00 -7.14 3.74
CA ILE A 38 -0.83 -6.84 2.92
C ILE A 38 -0.86 -7.66 1.63
N GLU A 39 -1.12 -8.97 1.70
CA GLU A 39 -1.18 -9.82 0.52
C GLU A 39 -2.28 -9.37 -0.43
N TRP A 40 -3.44 -8.97 0.09
CA TRP A 40 -4.51 -8.39 -0.73
C TRP A 40 -4.03 -7.17 -1.51
N CYS A 41 -3.29 -6.26 -0.85
CA CYS A 41 -2.73 -5.08 -1.49
C CYS A 41 -1.73 -5.46 -2.59
N LEU A 42 -0.85 -6.43 -2.32
CA LEU A 42 0.15 -6.90 -3.29
C LEU A 42 -0.47 -7.60 -4.49
N VAL A 43 -1.49 -8.44 -4.28
CA VAL A 43 -2.26 -9.05 -5.39
C VAL A 43 -2.95 -7.97 -6.22
N ARG A 44 -3.46 -6.91 -5.59
CA ARG A 44 -4.16 -5.83 -6.27
C ARG A 44 -3.25 -4.94 -7.11
N LEU A 45 -1.99 -4.75 -6.71
CA LEU A 45 -0.99 -4.06 -7.53
C LEU A 45 -0.76 -4.74 -8.89
N GLY A 46 -1.03 -6.05 -8.98
CA GLY A 46 -0.87 -6.81 -10.20
C GLY A 46 0.55 -7.34 -10.36
N ASP A 47 1.02 -7.39 -11.61
CA ASP A 47 2.29 -8.03 -11.96
C ASP A 47 3.44 -7.04 -11.76
N VAL A 48 4.09 -7.15 -10.60
CA VAL A 48 5.25 -6.34 -10.20
C VAL A 48 6.42 -7.29 -9.95
N SER A 49 7.65 -6.82 -10.15
CA SER A 49 8.83 -7.65 -9.86
C SER A 49 8.86 -8.09 -8.38
N ASP A 50 9.45 -9.24 -8.10
CA ASP A 50 9.56 -9.75 -6.72
C ASP A 50 10.22 -8.74 -5.76
N VAL A 51 11.18 -7.96 -6.26
CA VAL A 51 11.87 -6.90 -5.50
C VAL A 51 10.91 -5.77 -5.12
N GLU A 52 10.10 -5.30 -6.08
CA GLU A 52 9.08 -4.28 -5.78
C GLU A 52 7.97 -4.84 -4.90
N ARG A 53 7.59 -6.11 -5.08
CA ARG A 53 6.60 -6.78 -4.23
C ARG A 53 7.04 -6.80 -2.77
N GLU A 54 8.30 -7.17 -2.51
CA GLU A 54 8.87 -7.16 -1.14
C GLU A 54 8.93 -5.74 -0.57
N ARG A 55 9.43 -4.76 -1.35
CA ARG A 55 9.49 -3.36 -0.95
C ARG A 55 8.11 -2.81 -0.59
N MET A 56 7.12 -3.03 -1.46
CA MET A 56 5.74 -2.56 -1.26
C MET A 56 5.08 -3.22 -0.06
N GLY A 57 5.32 -4.52 0.17
CA GLY A 57 4.79 -5.23 1.34
C GLY A 57 5.26 -4.60 2.66
N GLY A 58 6.56 -4.27 2.74
CA GLY A 58 7.12 -3.56 3.89
C GLY A 58 6.53 -2.16 4.08
N LEU A 59 6.31 -1.42 2.98
CA LEU A 59 5.67 -0.10 3.03
C LEU A 59 4.22 -0.16 3.46
N PHE A 60 3.44 -1.14 2.99
CA PHE A 60 2.06 -1.33 3.41
C PHE A 60 1.99 -1.64 4.91
N ALA A 61 2.81 -2.56 5.41
CA ALA A 61 2.87 -2.87 6.84
C ALA A 61 3.13 -1.61 7.68
N ARG A 62 4.13 -0.81 7.28
CA ARG A 62 4.49 0.44 7.97
C ARG A 62 3.41 1.51 7.85
N ALA A 63 2.75 1.63 6.71
CA ALA A 63 1.69 2.62 6.50
C ALA A 63 0.39 2.28 7.23
N ILE A 64 0.08 0.99 7.41
CA ILE A 64 -1.07 0.54 8.20
C ILE A 64 -0.80 0.76 9.69
N THR A 65 0.42 0.44 10.16
CA THR A 65 0.76 0.47 11.59
C THR A 65 1.20 1.85 12.10
N ASP A 66 1.87 2.64 11.27
CA ASP A 66 2.27 4.03 11.53
C ASP A 66 2.07 4.90 10.26
N PRO A 67 0.82 5.26 9.93
CA PRO A 67 0.50 6.08 8.77
C PRO A 67 1.14 7.46 8.84
N THR A 68 1.34 8.01 10.06
CA THR A 68 1.89 9.36 10.22
C THR A 68 3.35 9.45 9.81
N ALA A 69 4.14 8.40 10.07
CA ALA A 69 5.53 8.33 9.65
C ALA A 69 5.71 7.90 8.19
N THR A 70 4.75 7.16 7.62
CA THR A 70 4.98 6.41 6.36
C THR A 70 4.20 6.95 5.15
N ARG A 71 3.15 7.76 5.34
CA ARG A 71 2.25 8.17 4.23
C ARG A 71 2.95 8.72 2.99
N ALA A 72 3.97 9.56 3.18
CA ALA A 72 4.64 10.24 2.07
C ALA A 72 5.52 9.25 1.28
N GLU A 73 6.24 8.39 2.00
CA GLU A 73 7.08 7.34 1.43
C GLU A 73 6.23 6.35 0.61
N LEU A 74 5.08 5.93 1.13
CA LEU A 74 4.16 5.06 0.41
C LEU A 74 3.61 5.73 -0.86
N PHE A 75 3.15 6.98 -0.76
CA PHE A 75 2.61 7.71 -1.91
C PHE A 75 3.65 7.85 -3.02
N THR A 76 4.88 8.22 -2.67
CA THR A 76 5.98 8.32 -3.63
C THR A 76 6.29 6.97 -4.26
N ALA A 77 6.38 5.89 -3.48
CA ALA A 77 6.65 4.55 -4.01
C ALA A 77 5.57 4.07 -5.01
N LEU A 78 4.29 4.30 -4.70
CA LEU A 78 3.19 3.98 -5.61
C LEU A 78 3.25 4.82 -6.90
N ALA A 79 3.59 6.10 -6.80
CA ALA A 79 3.74 6.98 -7.96
C ALA A 79 4.95 6.60 -8.85
N GLU A 80 6.05 6.13 -8.24
CA GLU A 80 7.22 5.61 -8.95
C GLU A 80 6.89 4.29 -9.68
N LEU A 81 6.14 3.41 -9.03
CA LEU A 81 5.71 2.13 -9.58
C LEU A 81 4.74 2.30 -10.76
N ASP A 82 3.89 3.34 -10.71
CA ASP A 82 2.97 3.74 -11.78
C ASP A 82 3.68 4.52 -12.91
N GLY A 83 4.85 5.12 -12.66
CA GLY A 83 5.66 5.81 -13.68
C GLY A 83 5.04 7.09 -14.30
N VAL A 84 3.95 7.65 -13.75
CA VAL A 84 3.13 8.72 -14.38
C VAL A 84 3.22 10.09 -13.67
N LEU A 85 4.35 10.45 -13.06
CA LEU A 85 4.65 11.88 -12.75
C LEU A 85 5.74 12.49 -13.65
N THR A 86 6.15 11.78 -14.72
CA THR A 86 7.13 12.25 -15.71
C THR A 86 6.59 12.26 -17.14
N ALA A 87 5.29 12.52 -17.34
CA ALA A 87 4.76 13.02 -18.61
C ALA A 87 4.32 14.50 -18.53
N ASP A 88 4.13 15.07 -17.34
CA ASP A 88 3.84 16.51 -17.17
C ASP A 88 5.11 17.36 -16.95
N GLY A 89 6.19 16.93 -17.61
CA GLY A 89 7.32 17.77 -17.99
C GLY A 89 7.23 18.16 -19.48
N HIS A 90 6.24 18.97 -19.83
CA HIS A 90 6.16 19.83 -21.04
C HIS A 90 5.17 20.96 -20.66
N GLU A 91 5.52 22.25 -20.60
CA GLU A 91 6.44 23.07 -21.40
C GLU A 91 7.22 24.08 -20.53
#